data_AF-A0A3D5X9J5-F1
#
_entry.id   AF-A0A3D5X9J5-F1
#
_cell.length_a   1.000
_cell.length_b   1.000
_cell.length_c   1.000
_cell.angle_alpha   90.00
_cell.angle_beta   90.00
_cell.angle_gamma   90.00
#
_symmetry.space_group_name_H-M   'P 1'
#
loop_
_entity.id
_entity.type
_entity.pdbx_description
1 polymer ?
#
loop_
_entity_poly.entity_id
_entity_poly.type
_entity_poly.pdbx_seq_one_letter_code
_entity_poly.pdbx_strand_id
1 'polypeptide(L)'
;MDWGKLLCPKRFGGQEVSNQQSDSRSDFQRDYDRIIFSSAFRRLQNKTQVFPLPGSVFVHNRLTHSLEVASVGRSLGNNVVC
;
A
#
# COMPACT_ATOMS: atom_id res chain seq x y z
N MET A 1 25.55 -0.32 -1.96
CA MET A 1 24.23 -0.84 -2.40
C MET A 1 23.85 -0.16 -3.70
N ASP A 2 23.23 -0.89 -4.62
CA ASP A 2 22.74 -0.33 -5.88
C ASP A 2 21.23 -0.09 -5.78
N TRP A 3 20.84 1.18 -5.59
CA TRP A 3 19.45 1.58 -5.44
C TRP A 3 18.61 1.39 -6.71
N GLY A 4 19.23 1.44 -7.89
CA GLY A 4 18.53 1.20 -9.16
C GLY A 4 18.05 -0.25 -9.30
N LYS A 5 18.80 -1.18 -8.70
CA LYS A 5 18.39 -2.58 -8.61
C LYS A 5 17.34 -2.82 -7.51
N LEU A 6 17.40 -2.08 -6.41
CA LEU A 6 16.48 -2.23 -5.28
C LEU A 6 15.10 -1.60 -5.55
N LEU A 7 15.05 -0.46 -6.25
CA LEU A 7 13.84 0.29 -6.59
C LEU A 7 13.42 0.07 -8.05
N CYS A 8 13.22 -1.19 -8.42
CA CYS A 8 12.86 -1.57 -9.79
C CYS A 8 11.33 -1.47 -10.02
N PRO A 9 10.86 -0.73 -11.03
CA PRO A 9 9.43 -0.64 -11.36
C PRO A 9 8.91 -1.82 -12.20
N LYS A 10 9.79 -2.75 -12.62
CA LYS A 10 9.42 -3.88 -13.47
C LYS A 10 8.56 -4.87 -12.70
N ARG A 11 7.46 -5.31 -13.32
CA ARG A 11 6.53 -6.31 -12.74
C ARG A 11 6.71 -7.67 -13.41
N PHE A 12 6.51 -8.72 -12.63
CA PHE A 12 6.58 -10.09 -13.14
C PHE A 12 5.50 -10.33 -14.20
N GLY A 13 5.89 -10.84 -15.38
CA GLY A 13 4.97 -11.09 -16.50
C GLY A 13 4.49 -9.84 -17.26
N GLY A 14 4.99 -8.65 -16.95
CA GLY A 14 4.69 -7.43 -17.70
C GLY A 14 5.57 -7.29 -18.94
N GLN A 15 5.00 -6.84 -20.07
CA GLN A 15 5.77 -6.27 -21.18
C GLN A 15 6.50 -5.00 -20.71
N GLU A 16 7.63 -4.69 -21.37
CA GLU A 16 8.39 -3.47 -21.10
C GLU A 16 7.46 -2.26 -21.05
N VAL A 17 7.67 -1.42 -20.02
CA VAL A 17 6.84 -0.27 -19.65
C VAL A 17 6.42 0.47 -20.92
N SER A 18 5.16 0.34 -21.32
CA SER A 18 4.64 1.15 -22.40
C SER A 18 4.80 2.60 -21.98
N ASN A 19 5.43 3.38 -22.84
CA ASN A 19 5.75 4.79 -22.67
C ASN A 19 4.46 5.66 -22.67
N GLN A 20 3.39 5.20 -22.01
CA GLN A 20 2.13 5.91 -21.88
C GLN A 20 2.30 7.00 -20.83
N GLN A 21 2.86 8.12 -21.30
CA GLN A 21 3.02 9.41 -20.64
C GLN A 21 1.67 10.10 -20.31
N SER A 22 0.65 9.36 -19.86
CA SER A 22 -0.69 9.92 -19.60
C SER A 22 -1.19 9.72 -18.17
N ASP A 23 -0.44 9.08 -17.28
CA ASP A 23 -0.81 8.96 -15.87
C ASP A 23 0.12 9.85 -15.03
N SER A 24 -0.48 10.72 -14.21
CA SER A 24 0.26 11.60 -13.30
C SER A 24 0.85 10.85 -12.10
N ARG A 25 0.51 9.57 -11.93
CA ARG A 25 0.97 8.71 -10.83
C ARG A 25 2.22 7.92 -11.19
N SER A 26 3.15 7.81 -10.25
CA SER A 26 4.30 6.91 -10.35
C SER A 26 3.87 5.44 -10.34
N ASP A 27 4.70 4.54 -10.87
CA ASP A 27 4.40 3.09 -10.82
C ASP A 27 4.21 2.55 -9.40
N PHE A 28 4.94 3.11 -8.43
CA PHE A 28 4.77 2.78 -7.01
C PHE A 28 3.42 3.26 -6.46
N GLN A 29 2.94 4.44 -6.88
CA GLN A 29 1.61 4.93 -6.50
C GLN A 29 0.51 4.06 -7.12
N ARG A 30 0.71 3.59 -8.35
CA ARG A 30 -0.23 2.64 -9.00
C ARG A 30 -0.30 1.31 -8.26
N ASP A 31 0.84 0.80 -7.77
CA ASP A 31 0.87 -0.43 -6.99
C ASP A 31 0.21 -0.26 -5.61
N TYR A 32 0.40 0.90 -4.97
CA TYR A 32 -0.34 1.24 -3.76
C TYR A 32 -1.85 1.19 -4.00
N ASP A 33 -2.34 1.82 -5.07
CA ASP A 33 -3.76 1.83 -5.39
C ASP A 33 -4.31 0.43 -5.66
N ARG A 34 -3.55 -0.44 -6.35
CA ARG A 34 -3.95 -1.85 -6.54
C ARG A 34 -4.11 -2.60 -5.23
N ILE A 35 -3.25 -2.35 -4.25
CA ILE A 35 -3.35 -2.97 -2.93
C ILE A 35 -4.62 -2.46 -2.23
N ILE A 36 -4.82 -1.14 -2.19
CA ILE A 36 -5.99 -0.49 -1.56
C ILE A 36 -7.31 -1.00 -2.15
N PHE A 37 -7.39 -1.10 -3.47
CA PHE A 37 -8.60 -1.56 -4.17
C PHE A 37 -8.70 -3.09 -4.30
N SER A 38 -7.79 -3.86 -3.73
CA SER A 38 -7.89 -5.32 -3.77
C SER A 38 -9.00 -5.86 -2.86
N SER A 39 -9.65 -6.94 -3.29
CA SER A 39 -10.63 -7.66 -2.45
C SER A 39 -9.98 -8.24 -1.19
N ALA A 40 -8.72 -8.68 -1.29
CA ALA A 40 -7.93 -9.17 -0.16
C ALA A 40 -7.75 -8.09 0.92
N PHE A 41 -7.43 -6.85 0.54
CA PHE A 41 -7.27 -5.76 1.48
C PHE A 41 -8.60 -5.36 2.13
N ARG A 42 -9.70 -5.28 1.36
CA ARG A 42 -11.04 -5.01 1.92
C ARG A 42 -11.47 -6.04 2.97
N ARG A 43 -11.08 -7.32 2.82
CA ARG A 43 -11.39 -8.37 3.81
C ARG A 43 -10.78 -8.11 5.19
N LEU A 44 -9.74 -7.27 5.29
CA LEU A 44 -9.15 -6.90 6.58
C LEU A 44 -10.10 -6.09 7.47
N GLN A 45 -11.14 -5.46 6.90
CA GLN A 45 -12.18 -4.77 7.65
C GLN A 45 -12.89 -5.72 8.64
N ASN A 46 -13.08 -6.97 8.23
CA ASN A 46 -13.76 -8.00 9.03
C ASN A 46 -12.76 -8.93 9.75
N LYS A 47 -11.53 -8.46 9.99
CA LYS A 47 -10.51 -9.18 10.77
C LYS A 47 -10.23 -8.43 12.06
N THR A 48 -10.47 -9.11 13.18
CA THR A 48 -10.07 -8.65 14.50
C THR A 48 -8.55 -8.51 14.56
N GLN A 49 -8.10 -7.49 15.28
CA GLN A 49 -6.68 -7.27 15.55
C GLN A 49 -6.28 -7.82 16.91
N VAL A 50 -7.06 -7.53 17.95
CA VAL A 50 -6.83 -8.00 19.33
C VAL A 50 -8.17 -8.26 20.05
N PHE A 51 -9.11 -7.32 19.99
CA PHE A 51 -10.43 -7.45 20.61
C PHE A 51 -11.46 -8.07 19.63
N PRO A 52 -12.43 -8.85 20.13
CA PRO A 52 -13.57 -9.28 19.33
C PRO A 52 -14.34 -8.06 18.81
N LEU A 53 -14.83 -8.11 17.56
CA LEU A 53 -15.55 -7.00 16.92
C LEU A 53 -16.84 -6.70 17.71
N PRO A 54 -16.95 -5.55 18.41
CA PRO A 54 -18.18 -5.18 19.07
C PRO A 54 -19.15 -4.56 18.05
N GLY A 55 -20.46 -4.75 18.25
CA GLY A 55 -21.49 -4.24 17.34
C GLY A 55 -21.70 -2.72 17.38
N SER A 56 -21.14 -2.00 18.36
CA SER A 56 -21.46 -0.58 18.62
C SER A 56 -20.27 0.34 18.92
N VAL A 57 -19.02 -0.17 18.93
CA VAL A 57 -17.82 0.63 19.24
C VAL A 57 -16.83 0.51 18.10
N PHE A 58 -16.25 1.64 17.66
CA PHE A 58 -15.16 1.67 16.70
C PHE A 58 -13.92 1.00 17.31
N VAL A 59 -13.76 -0.31 17.11
CA VAL A 59 -12.54 -1.04 17.45
C VAL A 59 -11.67 -1.15 16.20
N HIS A 60 -10.37 -0.89 16.36
CA HIS A 60 -9.39 -1.11 15.31
C HIS A 60 -9.47 -2.54 14.77
N ASN A 61 -9.80 -2.64 13.49
CA ASN A 61 -9.67 -3.88 12.74
C ASN A 61 -8.33 -3.87 12.00
N ARG A 62 -7.95 -5.00 11.41
CA ARG A 62 -6.66 -5.08 10.70
C ARG A 62 -6.54 -4.08 9.56
N LEU A 63 -7.66 -3.62 8.98
CA LEU A 63 -7.65 -2.63 7.90
C LEU A 63 -7.24 -1.25 8.41
N THR A 64 -7.90 -0.75 9.46
CA THR A 64 -7.63 0.59 10.00
C THR A 64 -6.20 0.70 10.52
N HIS A 65 -5.72 -0.32 11.22
CA HIS A 65 -4.33 -0.33 11.67
C HIS A 65 -3.32 -0.40 10.52
N SER A 66 -3.59 -1.19 9.48
CA SER A 66 -2.69 -1.25 8.31
C SER A 66 -2.59 0.12 7.61
N LEU A 67 -3.68 0.90 7.60
CA LEU A 67 -3.69 2.25 7.06
C LEU A 67 -2.90 3.24 7.94
N GLU A 68 -3.02 3.15 9.27
CA GLU A 68 -2.22 3.95 10.21
C GLU A 68 -0.72 3.66 10.04
N VAL A 69 -0.34 2.39 9.99
CA VAL A 69 1.05 1.95 9.77
C VAL A 69 1.57 2.44 8.41
N ALA A 70 0.77 2.35 7.35
CA ALA A 70 1.15 2.86 6.02
C ALA A 70 1.39 4.37 6.02
N SER A 71 0.60 5.14 6.78
CA SER A 71 0.79 6.59 6.94
C SER A 71 2.12 6.92 7.62
N VAL A 72 2.42 6.24 8.74
CA VAL A 72 3.70 6.40 9.45
C VAL A 72 4.87 5.99 8.56
N GLY A 73 4.77 4.85 7.86
CA GLY A 73 5.79 4.37 6.93
C GLY A 73 6.07 5.35 5.79
N ARG A 74 5.04 6.01 5.24
CA ARG A 74 5.20 7.07 4.23
C ARG A 74 5.96 8.28 4.79
N SER A 75 5.62 8.73 6.00
CA SER A 75 6.34 9.82 6.65
C SER A 75 7.81 9.48 6.87
N LEU A 76 8.11 8.26 7.34
CA LEU A 76 9.49 7.79 7.52
C LEU A 76 10.25 7.74 6.19
N GLY A 77 9.64 7.21 5.12
CA GLY A 77 10.26 7.18 3.80
C GLY A 77 10.60 8.57 3.27
N ASN A 78 9.70 9.55 3.45
CA ASN A 78 9.95 10.93 3.07
C ASN A 78 11.10 11.55 3.88
N ASN A 79 11.20 11.26 5.19
CA ASN A 79 12.24 11.81 6.05
C ASN A 79 13.65 11.25 5.74
N VAL A 80 13.75 10.06 5.16
CA VAL A 80 15.04 9.43 4.81
C VAL A 80 15.55 9.89 3.43
N VAL A 81 14.64 10.30 2.55
CA VAL A 81 14.96 10.76 1.18
C VAL A 81 15.30 12.26 1.14
N CYS A 82 14.92 13.03 2.16
CA CYS A 82 15.35 14.41 2.35
C CYS A 82 16.76 14.52 2.95
#